data_AF-A0A4Y2RSS2-F1
#
_entry.id   AF-A0A4Y2RSS2-F1
#
_cell.length_a   1.000
_cell.length_b   1.000
_cell.length_c   1.000
_cell.angle_alpha   90.00
_cell.angle_beta   90.00
_cell.angle_gamma   90.00
#
_symmetry.space_group_name_H-M   'P 1'
#
loop_
_entity.id
_entity.type
_entity.pdbx_description
1 polymer ?
#
loop_
_entity_poly.entity_id
_entity_poly.type
_entity_poly.pdbx_seq_one_letter_code
_entity_poly.pdbx_strand_id
1 'polypeptide(L)'
;LEDICKHGIFGTVLAYIYVIEFQKRGLPHAHILLTLDSESKIRTKDDIDKFVSAELPDPCTDLRLFQIVTKCMVHGPCGTININSPCMRDGQCCKSFPKQFKDDTEENVNGYPIYRRRATEPVQVGKYSIDNRWVVPYNPWLLKKFNAHINVEVCASVKSVKYLYKYVYKGHDAASVKIQKEGALDHDEILSFVEGRYVSAPEAMWRLNEFNLSHKSHTVVRLAVHLPQQQPIVYQDGQEAQAIERAALRKTTLTSWFELNKNDPSARNISYSDIPQYYVFDKSTTNWKKRQRGGQNVIGRLPVVSILDSERYYLRMLLLRKSGAISFDDILTVNGLRCITFQQACQEYGLLRGDQQWHDALNEAAQFQSPRQLRMLFAMICGFGEVEDVPDLWAQHQVSLCEDFVHRYSEQTGPHYALADIEELLTSYNLSLQKLHLPTVDLPASDLERANFDVVEGQAKANSYAMQLNSEQRNVVESH
;
A
#
# COMPACT_ATOMS: atom_id res chain seq x y z
N LEU A 1 -5.96 21.10 -6.22
CA LEU A 1 -6.66 20.63 -5.01
C LEU A 1 -7.94 21.41 -4.74
N GLU A 2 -7.95 22.74 -4.85
CA GLU A 2 -9.18 23.52 -4.66
C GLU A 2 -10.34 23.05 -5.54
N ASP A 3 -10.11 22.87 -6.84
CA ASP A 3 -11.14 22.34 -7.74
C ASP A 3 -11.60 20.94 -7.36
N ILE A 4 -10.65 20.08 -6.97
CA ILE A 4 -10.93 18.70 -6.60
C ILE A 4 -11.75 18.61 -5.30
N CYS A 5 -11.33 19.33 -4.26
CA CYS A 5 -11.87 19.20 -2.92
C CYS A 5 -13.00 20.17 -2.61
N LYS A 6 -12.98 21.40 -3.14
CA LYS A 6 -14.02 22.41 -2.89
C LYS A 6 -15.07 22.46 -4.00
N HIS A 7 -14.65 22.40 -5.26
CA HIS A 7 -15.58 22.42 -6.39
C HIS A 7 -16.09 21.01 -6.78
N GLY A 8 -15.56 19.97 -6.14
CA GLY A 8 -16.08 18.61 -6.26
C GLY A 8 -16.06 18.05 -7.68
N ILE A 9 -15.02 18.32 -8.47
CA ILE A 9 -14.98 17.88 -9.89
C ILE A 9 -15.11 16.36 -10.07
N PHE A 10 -14.74 15.58 -9.05
CA PHE A 10 -14.88 14.13 -9.00
C PHE A 10 -15.92 13.68 -7.95
N GLY A 11 -16.71 14.61 -7.41
CA GLY A 11 -17.57 14.42 -6.25
C GLY A 11 -16.89 14.73 -4.92
N THR A 12 -17.45 14.21 -3.83
CA THR A 12 -16.99 14.47 -2.45
C THR A 12 -15.73 13.68 -2.14
N VAL A 13 -14.65 14.40 -1.83
CA VAL A 13 -13.36 13.82 -1.42
C VAL A 13 -13.35 13.64 0.10
N LEU A 14 -13.33 12.38 0.55
CA LEU A 14 -13.14 12.06 1.97
C LEU A 14 -11.70 12.32 2.39
N ALA A 15 -10.73 11.76 1.67
CA ALA A 15 -9.32 11.91 1.99
C ALA A 15 -8.49 12.11 0.73
N TYR A 16 -7.38 12.81 0.86
CA TYR A 16 -6.34 12.88 -0.15
C TYR A 16 -4.93 12.87 0.46
N ILE A 17 -3.99 12.43 -0.36
CA ILE A 17 -2.55 12.50 -0.11
C ILE A 17 -1.89 13.02 -1.38
N TYR A 18 -0.89 13.88 -1.26
CA TYR A 18 -0.04 14.22 -2.40
C TYR A 18 1.44 14.20 -2.04
N VAL A 19 2.27 13.98 -3.06
CA VAL A 19 3.73 14.07 -3.01
C VAL A 19 4.24 14.79 -4.24
N ILE A 20 5.21 15.67 -4.06
CA ILE A 20 5.92 16.38 -5.12
C ILE A 20 7.26 15.67 -5.35
N GLU A 21 7.43 15.12 -6.55
CA GLU A 21 8.66 14.51 -7.02
C GLU A 21 9.39 15.47 -7.96
N PHE A 22 10.71 15.55 -7.81
CA PHE A 22 11.58 16.33 -8.69
C PHE A 22 12.39 15.35 -9.53
N GLN A 23 11.95 15.11 -10.76
CA GLN A 23 12.65 14.23 -11.68
C GLN A 23 13.95 14.88 -12.15
N LYS A 24 15.00 14.08 -12.38
CA LYS A 24 16.39 14.52 -12.70
C LYS A 24 16.55 15.55 -13.82
N ARG A 25 15.51 15.84 -14.61
CA ARG A 25 15.53 16.76 -15.76
C ARG A 25 14.38 17.79 -15.79
N GLY A 26 13.57 17.96 -14.74
CA GLY A 26 12.31 18.70 -14.91
C GLY A 26 11.67 19.37 -13.69
N LEU A 27 10.62 20.11 -14.03
CA LEU A 27 9.66 20.80 -13.16
C LEU A 27 9.04 19.84 -12.12
N PRO A 28 8.54 20.38 -10.99
CA PRO A 28 7.86 19.57 -9.96
C PRO A 28 6.71 18.75 -10.55
N HIS A 29 6.67 17.47 -10.21
CA HIS A 29 5.61 16.54 -10.60
C HIS A 29 4.82 16.12 -9.37
N ALA A 30 3.52 16.39 -9.35
CA ALA A 30 2.65 16.02 -8.25
C ALA A 30 1.98 14.67 -8.51
N HIS A 31 2.15 13.72 -7.59
CA HIS A 31 1.31 12.54 -7.47
C HIS A 31 0.22 12.83 -6.44
N ILE A 32 -1.05 12.72 -6.82
CA ILE A 32 -2.19 13.01 -5.95
C ILE A 32 -3.10 11.78 -5.91
N LEU A 33 -3.34 11.26 -4.71
CA LEU A 33 -4.28 10.17 -4.46
C LEU A 33 -5.53 10.74 -3.78
N LEU A 34 -6.70 10.37 -4.29
CA LEU A 34 -8.00 10.76 -3.78
C LEU A 34 -8.77 9.53 -3.29
N THR A 35 -9.48 9.69 -2.18
CA THR A 35 -10.47 8.73 -1.67
C THR A 35 -11.81 9.44 -1.66
N LEU A 36 -12.72 8.98 -2.52
CA LEU A 36 -14.06 9.53 -2.67
C LEU A 36 -15.03 8.89 -1.67
N ASP A 37 -16.09 9.60 -1.31
CA ASP A 37 -17.17 9.03 -0.50
C ASP A 37 -17.95 7.95 -1.27
N SER A 38 -18.82 7.22 -0.56
CA SER A 38 -19.52 6.06 -1.14
C SER A 38 -20.37 6.43 -2.36
N GLU A 39 -21.01 7.59 -2.32
CA GLU A 39 -21.92 8.10 -3.36
C GLU A 39 -21.16 8.64 -4.57
N SER A 40 -19.96 9.17 -4.38
CA SER A 40 -19.10 9.70 -5.43
C SER A 40 -18.15 8.66 -6.02
N LYS A 41 -18.16 7.41 -5.52
CA LYS A 41 -17.28 6.35 -6.05
C LYS A 41 -17.60 6.10 -7.54
N ILE A 42 -16.56 6.18 -8.35
CA ILE A 42 -16.57 5.80 -9.76
C ILE A 42 -16.55 4.27 -9.83
N ARG A 43 -17.70 3.64 -10.09
CA ARG A 43 -17.86 2.17 -10.04
C ARG A 43 -18.13 1.55 -11.40
N THR A 44 -18.83 2.26 -12.26
CA THR A 44 -19.27 1.75 -13.56
C THR A 44 -18.42 2.28 -14.69
N LYS A 45 -18.51 1.63 -15.86
CA LYS A 45 -17.92 2.10 -17.12
C LYS A 45 -18.38 3.51 -17.49
N ASP A 46 -19.67 3.81 -17.28
CA ASP A 46 -20.25 5.13 -17.54
C ASP A 46 -19.69 6.19 -16.60
N ASP A 47 -19.48 5.87 -15.32
CA ASP A 47 -18.83 6.78 -14.39
C ASP A 47 -17.38 7.06 -14.82
N ILE A 48 -16.65 6.04 -15.26
CA ILE A 48 -15.27 6.20 -15.74
C ILE A 48 -15.26 7.14 -16.94
N ASP A 49 -16.06 6.87 -17.97
CA ASP A 49 -16.12 7.64 -19.21
C ASP A 49 -16.61 9.08 -18.99
N LYS A 50 -17.40 9.33 -17.93
CA LYS A 50 -17.80 10.67 -17.52
C LYS A 50 -16.62 11.53 -17.06
N PHE A 51 -15.63 10.93 -16.39
CA PHE A 51 -14.53 11.68 -15.76
C PHE A 51 -13.19 11.52 -16.49
N VAL A 52 -12.97 10.43 -17.21
CA VAL A 52 -11.69 10.11 -17.84
C VAL A 52 -11.91 9.72 -19.29
N SER A 53 -11.12 10.33 -20.18
CA SER A 53 -11.02 9.96 -21.58
C SER A 53 -9.60 9.55 -21.91
N ALA A 54 -9.46 8.60 -22.84
CA ALA A 54 -8.19 8.22 -23.44
C ALA A 54 -8.25 8.33 -24.97
N GLU A 55 -9.08 9.24 -25.48
CA GLU A 55 -9.29 9.47 -26.91
C GLU A 55 -8.87 10.90 -27.32
N LEU A 56 -8.52 11.07 -28.59
CA LEU A 56 -8.37 12.36 -29.22
C LEU A 56 -9.76 13.03 -29.30
N PRO A 57 -9.92 14.27 -28.79
CA PRO A 57 -11.15 15.02 -28.97
C PRO A 57 -11.44 15.31 -30.44
N ASP A 58 -12.71 15.43 -30.82
CA ASP A 58 -13.07 15.87 -32.16
C ASP A 58 -12.76 17.38 -32.30
N PRO A 59 -11.85 17.80 -33.21
CA PRO A 59 -11.50 19.20 -33.40
C PRO A 59 -12.67 20.06 -33.89
N CYS A 60 -13.72 19.47 -34.50
CA CYS A 60 -14.92 20.18 -34.90
C CYS A 60 -15.79 20.58 -33.71
N THR A 61 -15.71 19.84 -32.59
CA THR A 61 -16.53 20.08 -31.39
C THR A 61 -15.76 20.78 -30.27
N ASP A 62 -14.49 20.43 -30.04
CA ASP A 62 -13.64 21.05 -29.02
C ASP A 62 -12.17 21.15 -29.51
N LEU A 63 -11.93 22.09 -30.42
CA LEU A 63 -10.60 22.38 -30.97
C LEU A 63 -9.56 22.67 -29.87
N ARG A 64 -9.97 23.36 -28.81
CA ARG A 64 -9.07 23.72 -27.71
C ARG A 64 -8.59 22.49 -26.96
N LEU A 65 -9.50 21.58 -26.59
CA LEU A 65 -9.12 20.34 -25.93
C LEU A 65 -8.27 19.46 -26.86
N PHE A 66 -8.61 19.39 -28.15
CA PHE A 66 -7.81 18.64 -29.14
C PHE A 66 -6.35 19.13 -29.19
N GLN A 67 -6.13 20.45 -29.23
CA GLN A 67 -4.79 21.04 -29.21
C GLN A 67 -4.03 20.74 -27.92
N ILE A 68 -4.72 20.74 -26.77
CA ILE A 68 -4.08 20.41 -25.49
C ILE A 68 -3.71 18.92 -25.44
N VAL A 69 -4.62 18.02 -25.84
CA VAL A 69 -4.40 16.57 -25.80
C VAL A 69 -3.25 16.18 -26.74
N THR A 70 -3.26 16.68 -27.97
CA THR A 70 -2.18 16.40 -28.94
C THR A 70 -0.81 16.92 -28.49
N LYS A 71 -0.78 18.05 -27.78
CA LYS A 71 0.46 18.64 -27.24
C LYS A 71 0.96 17.95 -25.97
N CYS A 72 0.04 17.62 -25.05
CA CYS A 72 0.39 17.31 -23.66
C CYS A 72 0.05 15.89 -23.24
N MET A 73 -0.83 15.15 -23.94
CA MET A 73 -1.31 13.85 -23.49
C MET A 73 -1.00 12.71 -24.47
N VAL A 74 -0.19 12.95 -25.49
CA VAL A 74 0.29 11.88 -26.38
C VAL A 74 1.53 11.25 -25.77
N HIS A 75 1.48 9.94 -25.53
CA HIS A 75 2.68 9.18 -25.19
C HIS A 75 3.65 9.26 -26.36
N GLY A 76 4.90 9.65 -26.07
CA GLY A 76 5.94 9.76 -27.11
C GLY A 76 6.04 8.47 -27.92
N PRO A 77 6.17 8.54 -29.25
CA PRO A 77 6.30 7.35 -30.08
C PRO A 77 7.44 6.50 -29.56
N CYS A 78 7.17 5.22 -29.34
CA CYS A 78 8.10 4.24 -28.79
C CYS A 78 7.91 2.88 -29.50
N GLY A 79 8.54 1.83 -29.00
CA GLY A 79 8.47 0.52 -29.63
C GLY A 79 9.23 0.53 -30.97
N THR A 80 8.61 -0.05 -31.99
CA THR A 80 9.17 -0.11 -33.35
C THR A 80 9.34 1.26 -33.99
N ILE A 81 8.54 2.26 -33.58
CA ILE A 81 8.61 3.63 -34.12
C ILE A 81 9.83 4.38 -33.57
N ASN A 82 10.26 4.08 -32.34
CA ASN A 82 11.44 4.67 -31.73
C ASN A 82 11.94 3.83 -30.55
N ILE A 83 12.90 2.94 -30.83
CA ILE A 83 13.50 2.04 -29.85
C ILE A 83 14.33 2.75 -28.78
N ASN A 84 14.78 3.99 -29.05
CA ASN A 84 15.61 4.78 -28.14
C ASN A 84 14.78 5.60 -27.12
N SER A 85 13.46 5.41 -27.09
CA SER A 85 12.60 6.15 -26.16
C SER A 85 12.91 5.76 -24.71
N PRO A 86 12.93 6.71 -23.74
CA PRO A 86 13.24 6.41 -22.33
C PRO A 86 12.30 5.41 -21.66
N CYS A 87 11.11 5.19 -22.23
CA CYS A 87 10.14 4.21 -21.76
C CYS A 87 10.45 2.77 -22.22
N MET A 88 11.39 2.56 -23.13
CA MET A 88 11.75 1.23 -23.63
C MET A 88 12.59 0.49 -22.58
N ARG A 89 12.19 -0.74 -22.27
CA ARG A 89 12.99 -1.72 -21.52
C ARG A 89 12.82 -3.08 -22.18
N ASP A 90 13.92 -3.80 -22.36
CA ASP A 90 13.91 -5.16 -22.92
C ASP A 90 13.13 -5.26 -24.25
N GLY A 91 13.30 -4.24 -25.12
CA GLY A 91 12.62 -4.17 -26.42
C GLY A 91 11.12 -3.83 -26.38
N GLN A 92 10.54 -3.61 -25.20
CA GLN A 92 9.12 -3.28 -25.04
C GLN A 92 8.92 -1.96 -24.28
N CYS A 93 7.80 -1.28 -24.53
CA CYS A 93 7.45 -0.10 -23.74
C CYS A 93 7.03 -0.53 -22.33
N CYS A 94 7.70 0.00 -21.29
CA CYS A 94 7.36 -0.29 -19.89
C CYS A 94 5.97 0.23 -19.46
N LYS A 95 5.32 1.02 -20.31
CA LYS A 95 3.93 1.50 -20.14
C LYS A 95 2.95 0.80 -21.10
N SER A 96 3.44 -0.19 -21.86
CA SER A 96 2.68 -1.00 -22.82
C SER A 96 1.98 -0.17 -23.89
N PHE A 97 2.65 0.85 -24.41
CA PHE A 97 2.19 1.59 -25.60
C PHE A 97 2.77 0.98 -26.88
N PRO A 98 2.02 1.01 -28.00
CA PRO A 98 0.63 1.48 -28.13
C PRO A 98 -0.35 0.56 -27.39
N LYS A 99 -1.42 1.14 -26.83
CA LYS A 99 -2.52 0.37 -26.23
C LYS A 99 -3.35 -0.32 -27.32
N GLN A 100 -4.20 -1.27 -26.95
CA GLN A 100 -5.15 -1.87 -27.88
C GLN A 100 -6.34 -0.92 -28.11
N PHE A 101 -6.94 -0.98 -29.30
CA PHE A 101 -8.23 -0.35 -29.52
C PHE A 101 -9.32 -1.10 -28.74
N LYS A 102 -10.28 -0.34 -28.23
CA LYS A 102 -11.44 -0.83 -27.48
C LYS A 102 -12.61 0.11 -27.71
N ASP A 103 -13.74 -0.43 -28.14
CA ASP A 103 -14.92 0.39 -28.43
C ASP A 103 -15.64 0.87 -27.17
N ASP A 104 -15.53 0.09 -26.08
CA ASP A 104 -16.10 0.40 -24.78
C ASP A 104 -15.06 0.22 -23.66
N THR A 105 -15.25 0.96 -22.57
CA THR A 105 -14.44 0.78 -21.36
C THR A 105 -14.75 -0.58 -20.72
N GLU A 106 -13.71 -1.29 -20.29
CA GLU A 106 -13.84 -2.56 -19.57
C GLU A 106 -13.32 -2.43 -18.14
N GLU A 107 -14.09 -2.96 -17.19
CA GLU A 107 -13.65 -3.10 -15.80
C GLU A 107 -12.56 -4.16 -15.75
N ASN A 108 -11.45 -3.86 -15.08
CA ASN A 108 -10.32 -4.76 -14.99
C ASN A 108 -10.18 -5.28 -13.56
N VAL A 109 -10.34 -6.59 -13.39
CA VAL A 109 -10.19 -7.30 -12.11
C VAL A 109 -8.79 -7.10 -11.50
N ASN A 110 -7.78 -6.77 -12.31
CA ASN A 110 -6.37 -6.78 -11.91
C ASN A 110 -5.71 -5.40 -11.69
N GLY A 111 -6.43 -4.28 -11.73
CA GLY A 111 -5.76 -2.98 -11.59
C GLY A 111 -6.58 -1.75 -11.98
N TYR A 112 -6.29 -1.30 -13.19
CA TYR A 112 -6.84 -0.11 -13.82
C TYR A 112 -7.82 -0.52 -14.92
N PRO A 113 -8.94 0.20 -15.10
CA PRO A 113 -9.86 -0.08 -16.18
C PRO A 113 -9.15 0.00 -17.53
N ILE A 114 -9.62 -0.80 -18.49
CA ILE A 114 -9.19 -0.68 -19.87
C ILE A 114 -10.07 0.38 -20.50
N TYR A 115 -9.56 1.60 -20.63
CA TYR A 115 -10.32 2.72 -21.19
C TYR A 115 -10.68 2.49 -22.66
N ARG A 116 -11.88 2.98 -23.02
CA ARG A 116 -12.30 3.15 -24.41
C ARG A 116 -11.25 3.90 -25.22
N ARG A 117 -10.90 3.33 -26.37
CA ARG A 117 -10.00 3.84 -27.40
C ARG A 117 -10.53 3.39 -28.75
N ARG A 118 -11.50 4.11 -29.32
CA ARG A 118 -12.08 3.73 -30.62
C ARG A 118 -11.08 3.95 -31.74
N ALA A 119 -11.17 3.13 -32.79
CA ALA A 119 -10.41 3.35 -34.00
C ALA A 119 -10.99 4.58 -34.74
N THR A 120 -10.17 5.62 -34.88
CA THR A 120 -10.48 6.82 -35.66
C THR A 120 -9.32 7.13 -36.58
N GLU A 121 -9.53 8.04 -37.54
CA GLU A 121 -8.46 8.51 -38.40
C GLU A 121 -7.29 9.07 -37.58
N PRO A 122 -6.05 8.63 -37.85
CA PRO A 122 -4.87 9.17 -37.19
C PRO A 122 -4.68 10.66 -37.47
N VAL A 123 -4.12 11.37 -36.50
CA VAL A 123 -3.77 12.79 -36.63
C VAL A 123 -2.25 12.98 -36.62
N GLN A 124 -1.78 13.99 -37.34
CA GLN A 124 -0.35 14.31 -37.37
C GLN A 124 0.04 15.10 -36.11
N VAL A 125 0.92 14.51 -35.29
CA VAL A 125 1.52 15.14 -34.11
C VAL A 125 3.03 15.23 -34.34
N GLY A 126 3.48 16.43 -34.71
CA GLY A 126 4.85 16.62 -35.18
C GLY A 126 5.11 15.86 -36.48
N LYS A 127 6.03 14.90 -36.46
CA LYS A 127 6.37 14.04 -37.62
C LYS A 127 5.70 12.65 -37.56
N TYR A 128 4.82 12.43 -36.59
CA TYR A 128 4.26 11.11 -36.31
C TYR A 128 2.75 11.10 -36.56
N SER A 129 2.28 10.03 -37.18
CA SER A 129 0.87 9.72 -37.32
C SER A 129 0.40 9.00 -36.05
N ILE A 130 -0.49 9.63 -35.29
CA ILE A 130 -0.90 9.20 -33.95
C ILE A 130 -2.41 8.97 -33.90
N ASP A 131 -2.83 7.87 -33.29
CA ASP A 131 -4.23 7.53 -33.02
C ASP A 131 -4.49 7.38 -31.51
N ASN A 132 -5.73 7.01 -31.17
CA ASN A 132 -6.18 6.85 -29.78
C ASN A 132 -5.39 5.84 -28.96
N ARG A 133 -4.57 4.96 -29.55
CA ARG A 133 -3.74 4.00 -28.79
C ARG A 133 -2.59 4.64 -28.03
N TRP A 134 -2.25 5.88 -28.38
CA TRP A 134 -1.13 6.64 -27.81
C TRP A 134 -1.55 7.66 -26.78
N VAL A 135 -2.85 7.91 -26.63
CA VAL A 135 -3.36 8.94 -25.72
C VAL A 135 -3.28 8.46 -24.27
N VAL A 136 -2.61 9.24 -23.42
CA VAL A 136 -2.56 9.01 -21.97
C VAL A 136 -3.90 9.45 -21.38
N PRO A 137 -4.53 8.67 -20.48
CA PRO A 137 -5.82 9.00 -19.88
C PRO A 137 -5.84 10.38 -19.20
N TYR A 138 -6.92 11.12 -19.35
CA TYR A 138 -7.02 12.49 -18.85
C TYR A 138 -8.46 12.87 -18.48
N ASN A 139 -8.59 13.91 -17.66
CA ASN A 139 -9.87 14.57 -17.43
C ASN A 139 -9.97 15.83 -18.31
N PRO A 140 -10.97 15.93 -19.23
CA PRO A 140 -11.12 17.06 -20.15
C PRO A 140 -11.17 18.43 -19.48
N TRP A 141 -11.82 18.53 -18.32
CA TRP A 141 -11.99 19.78 -17.60
C TRP A 141 -10.67 20.28 -17.00
N LEU A 142 -9.92 19.38 -16.34
CA LEU A 142 -8.60 19.68 -15.77
C LEU A 142 -7.62 20.15 -16.85
N LEU A 143 -7.58 19.47 -18.00
CA LEU A 143 -6.72 19.88 -19.10
C LEU A 143 -7.06 21.27 -19.63
N LYS A 144 -8.35 21.55 -19.86
CA LYS A 144 -8.77 22.89 -20.33
C LYS A 144 -8.42 23.99 -19.34
N LYS A 145 -8.55 23.71 -18.04
CA LYS A 145 -8.24 24.68 -16.98
C LYS A 145 -6.74 24.96 -16.86
N PHE A 146 -5.91 23.93 -16.85
CA PHE A 146 -4.48 24.05 -16.50
C PHE A 146 -3.54 24.06 -17.71
N ASN A 147 -3.99 23.64 -18.90
CA ASN A 147 -3.19 23.57 -20.12
C ASN A 147 -1.82 22.86 -19.89
N ALA A 148 -1.87 21.71 -19.22
CA ALA A 148 -0.69 20.97 -18.77
C ALA A 148 -0.88 19.46 -18.95
N HIS A 149 0.21 18.69 -18.87
CA HIS A 149 0.14 17.23 -18.85
C HIS A 149 -0.43 16.76 -17.50
N ILE A 150 -1.67 16.25 -17.48
CA ILE A 150 -2.34 15.72 -16.29
C ILE A 150 -2.90 14.33 -16.60
N ASN A 151 -2.20 13.29 -16.16
CA ASN A 151 -2.72 11.93 -16.24
C ASN A 151 -3.73 11.69 -15.11
N VAL A 152 -4.91 11.17 -15.45
CA VAL A 152 -5.95 10.82 -14.47
C VAL A 152 -6.30 9.35 -14.63
N GLU A 153 -6.14 8.59 -13.56
CA GLU A 153 -6.36 7.14 -13.55
C GLU A 153 -7.41 6.77 -12.50
N VAL A 154 -8.40 5.96 -12.88
CA VAL A 154 -9.36 5.39 -11.94
C VAL A 154 -8.77 4.11 -11.34
N CYS A 155 -8.65 4.07 -10.02
CA CYS A 155 -8.04 2.96 -9.29
C CYS A 155 -9.13 2.21 -8.50
N ALA A 156 -9.68 1.13 -9.06
CA ALA A 156 -10.76 0.38 -8.42
C ALA A 156 -10.28 -0.88 -7.66
N SER A 157 -9.05 -1.37 -7.90
CA SER A 157 -8.55 -2.62 -7.28
C SER A 157 -7.37 -2.40 -6.32
N VAL A 158 -7.10 -3.40 -5.46
CA VAL A 158 -6.03 -3.33 -4.47
C VAL A 158 -4.61 -3.39 -5.09
N LYS A 159 -4.46 -4.01 -6.27
CA LYS A 159 -3.21 -3.98 -7.05
C LYS A 159 -2.84 -2.53 -7.44
N SER A 160 -3.83 -1.67 -7.71
CA SER A 160 -3.63 -0.24 -7.96
C SER A 160 -3.23 0.51 -6.70
N VAL A 161 -3.75 0.12 -5.52
CA VAL A 161 -3.36 0.71 -4.23
C VAL A 161 -1.87 0.48 -3.95
N LYS A 162 -1.34 -0.74 -4.11
CA LYS A 162 0.11 -1.00 -3.94
C LYS A 162 0.97 -0.12 -4.86
N TYR A 163 0.54 0.05 -6.11
CA TYR A 163 1.21 0.94 -7.06
C TYR A 163 1.19 2.39 -6.58
N LEU A 164 0.04 2.89 -6.10
CA LEU A 164 -0.09 4.25 -5.61
C LEU A 164 0.79 4.51 -4.37
N TYR A 165 0.87 3.57 -3.43
CA TYR A 165 1.76 3.66 -2.28
C TYR A 165 3.24 3.70 -2.71
N LYS A 166 3.64 2.98 -3.77
CA LYS A 166 5.01 3.10 -4.29
C LYS A 166 5.37 4.53 -4.66
N TYR A 167 4.48 5.32 -5.26
CA TYR A 167 4.79 6.70 -5.65
C TYR A 167 4.67 7.69 -4.49
N VAL A 168 3.76 7.44 -3.54
CA VAL A 168 3.63 8.26 -2.33
C VAL A 168 4.80 8.05 -1.36
N TYR A 169 5.38 6.85 -1.33
CA TYR A 169 6.46 6.50 -0.39
C TYR A 169 7.79 6.23 -1.09
N LYS A 170 7.93 6.59 -2.38
CA LYS A 170 9.22 6.50 -3.07
C LYS A 170 10.21 7.41 -2.35
N GLY A 171 11.31 6.82 -1.90
CA GLY A 171 12.41 7.55 -1.30
C GLY A 171 13.05 8.53 -2.29
N HIS A 172 13.86 9.44 -1.77
CA HIS A 172 14.58 10.40 -2.58
C HIS A 172 15.73 9.72 -3.33
N ASP A 173 16.13 10.29 -4.46
CA ASP A 173 17.33 9.86 -5.15
C ASP A 173 18.53 10.07 -4.22
N ALA A 174 19.16 8.96 -3.82
CA ALA A 174 20.35 8.94 -2.98
C ALA A 174 21.52 8.35 -3.77
N ALA A 175 22.72 8.82 -3.47
CA ALA A 175 23.97 8.29 -3.97
C ALA A 175 24.83 7.89 -2.77
N SER A 176 25.39 6.68 -2.81
CA SER A 176 26.42 6.29 -1.85
C SER A 176 27.78 6.68 -2.41
N VAL A 177 28.57 7.40 -1.63
CA VAL A 177 29.90 7.88 -1.98
C VAL A 177 30.89 7.23 -1.03
N LYS A 178 31.88 6.49 -1.56
CA LYS A 178 32.97 5.93 -0.76
C LYS A 178 34.10 6.96 -0.64
N ILE A 179 34.50 7.30 0.58
CA ILE A 179 35.66 8.15 0.85
C ILE A 179 36.84 7.23 1.20
N GLN A 180 37.80 7.10 0.30
CA GLN A 180 39.06 6.38 0.56
C GLN A 180 40.14 7.37 1.03
N LYS A 181 40.71 7.13 2.22
CA LYS A 181 41.97 7.74 2.65
C LYS A 181 43.11 6.79 2.30
N GLU A 182 44.04 7.23 1.44
CA GLU A 182 45.27 6.47 1.19
C GLU A 182 46.13 6.39 2.46
N GLY A 183 46.54 5.18 2.86
CA GLY A 183 47.54 4.94 3.90
C GLY A 183 47.04 4.84 5.35
N ALA A 184 45.73 4.78 5.61
CA ALA A 184 45.21 4.55 6.96
C ALA A 184 45.13 3.04 7.30
N LEU A 185 45.80 2.61 8.38
CA LEU A 185 45.77 1.23 8.90
C LEU A 185 44.51 0.92 9.75
N ASP A 186 43.74 1.94 10.10
CA ASP A 186 42.51 1.84 10.89
C ASP A 186 41.30 2.00 9.95
N HIS A 187 40.78 0.87 9.48
CA HIS A 187 39.76 0.80 8.44
C HIS A 187 38.38 0.60 9.07
N ASP A 188 37.70 1.71 9.38
CA ASP A 188 36.28 1.68 9.73
C ASP A 188 35.43 1.71 8.43
N GLU A 189 34.85 0.55 8.11
CA GLU A 189 33.99 0.38 6.93
C GLU A 189 32.78 1.32 6.97
N ILE A 190 32.21 1.61 8.15
CA ILE A 190 31.00 2.43 8.30
C ILE A 190 31.30 3.91 8.03
N LEU A 191 32.46 4.40 8.45
CA LEU A 191 32.89 5.78 8.22
C LEU A 191 33.37 6.05 6.78
N SER A 192 33.60 4.98 6.01
CA SER A 192 34.10 5.06 4.64
C SER A 192 33.02 5.30 3.60
N PHE A 193 31.74 5.25 3.97
CA PHE A 193 30.61 5.52 3.07
C PHE A 193 29.79 6.71 3.54
N VAL A 194 29.47 7.60 2.61
CA VAL A 194 28.55 8.72 2.80
C VAL A 194 27.36 8.51 1.89
N GLU A 195 26.18 8.35 2.48
CA GLU A 195 24.93 8.44 1.72
C GLU A 195 24.53 9.91 1.55
N GLY A 196 24.71 10.42 0.33
CA GLY A 196 24.32 11.76 -0.07
C GLY A 196 22.96 11.76 -0.75
N ARG A 197 22.08 12.68 -0.35
CA ARG A 197 20.83 12.94 -1.07
C ARG A 197 21.08 13.88 -2.25
N TYR A 198 20.60 13.51 -3.44
CA TYR A 198 20.56 14.45 -4.55
C TYR A 198 19.40 15.44 -4.39
N VAL A 199 19.70 16.74 -4.51
CA VAL A 199 18.71 17.82 -4.46
C VAL A 199 18.87 18.66 -5.72
N SER A 200 17.85 18.67 -6.58
CA SER A 200 17.85 19.49 -7.79
C SER A 200 17.66 20.98 -7.47
N ALA A 201 18.07 21.89 -8.37
CA ALA A 201 17.84 23.33 -8.17
C ALA A 201 16.36 23.70 -7.97
N PRO A 202 15.38 23.14 -8.71
CA PRO A 202 13.96 23.36 -8.43
C PRO A 202 13.51 22.84 -7.06
N GLU A 203 14.04 21.70 -6.61
CA GLU A 203 13.75 21.18 -5.26
C GLU A 203 14.32 22.10 -4.18
N ALA A 204 15.55 22.57 -4.36
CA ALA A 204 16.18 23.51 -3.44
C ALA A 204 15.35 24.80 -3.32
N MET A 205 14.91 25.37 -4.45
CA MET A 205 14.02 26.52 -4.46
C MET A 205 12.69 26.24 -3.76
N TRP A 206 12.07 25.09 -4.02
CA TRP A 206 10.83 24.67 -3.36
C TRP A 206 10.97 24.63 -1.83
N ARG A 207 12.10 24.08 -1.35
CA ARG A 207 12.44 23.99 0.07
C ARG A 207 12.74 25.34 0.69
N LEU A 208 13.48 26.21 0.02
CA LEU A 208 13.79 27.57 0.48
C LEU A 208 12.52 28.42 0.63
N ASN A 209 11.49 28.16 -0.17
CA ASN A 209 10.18 28.78 -0.05
C ASN A 209 9.24 28.07 0.95
N GLU A 210 9.75 27.08 1.70
CA GLU A 210 8.99 26.30 2.69
C GLU A 210 7.72 25.62 2.14
N PHE A 211 7.70 25.33 0.84
CA PHE A 211 6.57 24.62 0.24
C PHE A 211 6.57 23.14 0.63
N ASN A 212 5.40 22.63 1.00
CA ASN A 212 5.23 21.23 1.40
C ASN A 212 5.54 20.28 0.22
N LEU A 213 6.47 19.36 0.45
CA LEU A 213 6.81 18.29 -0.51
C LEU A 213 5.80 17.15 -0.49
N SER A 214 5.05 17.00 0.59
CA SER A 214 3.94 16.08 0.68
C SER A 214 2.91 16.60 1.66
N HIS A 215 1.68 16.12 1.53
CA HIS A 215 0.63 16.43 2.48
C HIS A 215 -0.36 15.28 2.56
N LYS A 216 -1.01 15.16 3.72
CA LYS A 216 -2.12 14.24 3.94
C LYS A 216 -3.25 15.05 4.57
N SER A 217 -4.43 14.93 3.98
CA SER A 217 -5.67 15.53 4.52
C SER A 217 -5.95 15.13 5.97
N HIS A 218 -5.54 13.93 6.37
CA HIS A 218 -5.80 13.37 7.69
C HIS A 218 -4.53 13.29 8.54
N THR A 219 -4.68 13.63 9.82
CA THR A 219 -3.66 13.36 10.84
C THR A 219 -3.87 11.98 11.43
N VAL A 220 -2.85 11.12 11.37
CA VAL A 220 -2.89 9.80 12.01
C VAL A 220 -2.25 9.88 13.39
N VAL A 221 -3.03 9.61 14.44
CA VAL A 221 -2.58 9.56 15.83
C VAL A 221 -2.31 8.10 16.19
N ARG A 222 -1.05 7.76 16.45
CA ARG A 222 -0.67 6.42 16.92
C ARG A 222 -1.08 6.26 18.39
N LEU A 223 -1.89 5.26 18.66
CA LEU A 223 -2.39 4.94 19.99
C LEU A 223 -1.56 3.80 20.59
N ALA A 224 -1.09 3.98 21.82
CA ALA A 224 -0.35 2.98 22.55
C ALA A 224 -1.20 1.72 22.80
N VAL A 225 -0.57 0.57 22.64
CA VAL A 225 -1.10 -0.75 22.98
C VAL A 225 0.02 -1.49 23.70
N HIS A 226 -0.16 -1.74 24.99
CA HIS A 226 0.80 -2.44 25.82
C HIS A 226 0.07 -3.09 26.99
N LEU A 227 0.64 -4.18 27.52
CA LEU A 227 0.16 -4.83 28.73
C LEU A 227 0.45 -3.95 29.97
N PRO A 228 -0.18 -4.23 31.13
CA PRO A 228 0.15 -3.57 32.38
C PRO A 228 1.67 -3.56 32.62
N GLN A 229 2.22 -2.38 32.92
CA GLN A 229 3.66 -2.16 33.20
C GLN A 229 4.63 -2.53 32.07
N GLN A 230 4.14 -2.81 30.85
CA GLN A 230 4.97 -3.13 29.68
C GLN A 230 4.97 -2.02 28.62
N GLN A 231 4.80 -0.76 29.03
CA GLN A 231 4.88 0.37 28.10
C GLN A 231 6.27 0.48 27.47
N PRO A 232 6.38 0.79 26.15
CA PRO A 232 7.67 0.96 25.50
C PRO A 232 8.37 2.23 26.02
N ILE A 233 9.66 2.11 26.32
CA ILE A 233 10.52 3.22 26.75
C ILE A 233 11.63 3.38 25.71
N VAL A 234 11.76 4.58 25.15
CA VAL A 234 12.85 4.94 24.23
C VAL A 234 13.89 5.72 25.02
N TYR A 235 15.15 5.31 24.90
CA TYR A 235 16.28 5.91 25.59
C TYR A 235 17.48 6.04 24.64
N GLN A 236 18.41 6.92 25.00
CA GLN A 236 19.76 6.94 24.42
C GLN A 236 20.64 6.03 25.27
N ASP A 237 21.57 5.34 24.63
CA ASP A 237 22.53 4.45 25.29
C ASP A 237 23.23 5.17 26.45
N GLY A 238 23.25 4.54 27.63
CA GLY A 238 23.76 5.10 28.88
C GLY A 238 22.78 6.02 29.65
N GLN A 239 21.54 6.17 29.19
CA GLN A 239 20.48 6.95 29.88
C GLN A 239 19.26 6.10 30.28
N GLU A 240 19.44 4.78 30.44
CA GLU A 240 18.37 3.81 30.72
C GLU A 240 17.62 4.17 32.00
N ALA A 241 18.36 4.37 33.10
CA ALA A 241 17.77 4.65 34.41
C ALA A 241 16.92 5.94 34.40
N GLN A 242 17.46 7.01 33.81
CA GLN A 242 16.73 8.27 33.69
C GLN A 242 15.50 8.15 32.79
N ALA A 243 15.57 7.33 31.73
CA ALA A 243 14.42 7.09 30.87
C ALA A 243 13.31 6.33 31.60
N ILE A 244 13.66 5.37 32.47
CA ILE A 244 12.71 4.66 33.34
C ILE A 244 12.03 5.63 34.31
N GLU A 245 12.80 6.49 34.99
CA GLU A 245 12.25 7.50 35.90
C GLU A 245 11.30 8.47 35.18
N ARG A 246 11.70 8.96 34.00
CA ARG A 246 10.83 9.82 33.17
C ARG A 246 9.57 9.09 32.71
N ALA A 247 9.67 7.82 32.34
CA ALA A 247 8.53 7.03 31.90
C ALA A 247 7.54 6.78 33.04
N ALA A 248 8.02 6.60 34.28
CA ALA A 248 7.16 6.40 35.46
C ALA A 248 6.26 7.61 35.75
N LEU A 249 6.69 8.83 35.38
CA LEU A 249 5.93 10.06 35.56
C LEU A 249 4.98 10.38 34.39
N ARG A 250 5.06 9.63 33.30
CA ARG A 250 4.34 9.93 32.05
C ARG A 250 3.29 8.88 31.75
N LYS A 251 2.11 9.36 31.36
CA LYS A 251 1.03 8.48 30.91
C LYS A 251 1.13 8.23 29.42
N THR A 252 0.74 7.03 29.01
CA THR A 252 0.58 6.69 27.59
C THR A 252 -0.79 7.15 27.12
N THR A 253 -1.03 7.18 25.82
CA THR A 253 -2.38 7.48 25.29
C THR A 253 -3.44 6.52 25.83
N LEU A 254 -3.05 5.27 26.17
CA LEU A 254 -3.92 4.24 26.71
C LEU A 254 -4.25 4.50 28.18
N THR A 255 -3.24 4.72 29.02
CA THR A 255 -3.49 4.98 30.45
C THR A 255 -4.16 6.33 30.68
N SER A 256 -3.89 7.34 29.86
CA SER A 256 -4.65 8.59 29.89
C SER A 256 -6.08 8.43 29.38
N TRP A 257 -6.36 7.47 28.50
CA TRP A 257 -7.74 7.20 28.06
C TRP A 257 -8.56 6.59 29.20
N PHE A 258 -7.97 5.71 30.00
CA PHE A 258 -8.59 5.20 31.22
C PHE A 258 -8.95 6.33 32.19
N GLU A 259 -8.03 7.26 32.45
CA GLU A 259 -8.33 8.41 33.29
C GLU A 259 -9.37 9.35 32.69
N LEU A 260 -9.33 9.56 31.37
CA LEU A 260 -10.34 10.34 30.66
C LEU A 260 -11.73 9.74 30.90
N ASN A 261 -11.88 8.43 30.74
CA ASN A 261 -13.16 7.75 30.95
C ASN A 261 -13.62 7.80 32.42
N LYS A 262 -12.70 7.86 33.40
CA LYS A 262 -13.07 8.07 34.81
C LYS A 262 -13.73 9.43 34.99
N ASN A 263 -13.11 10.46 34.43
CA ASN A 263 -13.41 11.86 34.73
C ASN A 263 -14.45 12.49 33.80
N ASP A 264 -14.58 12.01 32.56
CA ASP A 264 -15.47 12.54 31.54
C ASP A 264 -16.46 11.46 31.06
N PRO A 265 -17.73 11.49 31.51
CA PRO A 265 -18.75 10.55 31.07
C PRO A 265 -18.97 10.56 29.55
N SER A 266 -18.72 11.67 28.86
CA SER A 266 -18.91 11.75 27.41
C SER A 266 -17.89 10.91 26.63
N ALA A 267 -16.69 10.70 27.20
CA ALA A 267 -15.67 9.85 26.60
C ALA A 267 -16.02 8.35 26.66
N ARG A 268 -16.90 7.95 27.59
CA ARG A 268 -17.23 6.54 27.82
C ARG A 268 -17.93 5.88 26.64
N ASN A 269 -18.60 6.67 25.80
CA ASN A 269 -19.31 6.18 24.62
C ASN A 269 -18.44 6.19 23.34
N ILE A 270 -17.16 6.54 23.45
CA ILE A 270 -16.25 6.66 22.32
C ILE A 270 -15.22 5.53 22.38
N SER A 271 -15.05 4.80 21.27
CA SER A 271 -14.05 3.74 21.16
C SER A 271 -12.65 4.32 21.32
N TYR A 272 -11.69 3.55 21.84
CA TYR A 272 -10.32 4.05 22.01
C TYR A 272 -9.71 4.54 20.68
N SER A 273 -9.98 3.85 19.57
CA SER A 273 -9.57 4.25 18.21
C SER A 273 -10.15 5.58 17.74
N ASP A 274 -11.33 5.96 18.23
CA ASP A 274 -12.01 7.19 17.81
C ASP A 274 -11.75 8.38 18.73
N ILE A 275 -11.18 8.16 19.93
CA ILE A 275 -10.82 9.24 20.87
C ILE A 275 -10.07 10.40 20.20
N PRO A 276 -9.08 10.18 19.30
CA PRO A 276 -8.39 11.28 18.63
C PRO A 276 -9.28 12.22 17.80
N GLN A 277 -10.45 11.77 17.35
CA GLN A 277 -11.43 12.62 16.65
C GLN A 277 -12.06 13.65 17.59
N TYR A 278 -12.20 13.32 18.88
CA TYR A 278 -12.89 14.17 19.87
C TYR A 278 -11.95 14.81 20.89
N TYR A 279 -10.75 14.25 21.06
CA TYR A 279 -9.75 14.69 22.03
C TYR A 279 -8.36 14.82 21.39
N VAL A 280 -7.55 15.72 21.94
CA VAL A 280 -6.14 15.92 21.60
C VAL A 280 -5.29 15.43 22.77
N PHE A 281 -4.31 14.59 22.49
CA PHE A 281 -3.35 14.16 23.50
C PHE A 281 -2.32 15.27 23.72
N ASP A 282 -2.37 15.92 24.88
CA ASP A 282 -1.38 16.90 25.28
C ASP A 282 -0.13 16.16 25.76
N LYS A 283 0.94 16.23 24.96
CA LYS A 283 2.20 15.56 25.28
C LYS A 283 2.87 16.14 26.53
N SER A 284 2.65 17.41 26.86
CA SER A 284 3.27 18.05 28.02
C SER A 284 2.67 17.54 29.33
N THR A 285 1.34 17.51 29.42
CA THR A 285 0.63 17.02 30.61
C THR A 285 0.36 15.52 30.57
N THR A 286 0.60 14.86 29.43
CA THR A 286 0.24 13.47 29.14
C THR A 286 -1.24 13.16 29.39
N ASN A 287 -2.14 14.07 29.02
CA ASN A 287 -3.59 13.92 29.22
C ASN A 287 -4.37 14.20 27.93
N TRP A 288 -5.56 13.62 27.81
CA TRP A 288 -6.51 13.96 26.75
C TRP A 288 -7.26 15.25 27.09
N LYS A 289 -7.33 16.17 26.14
CA LYS A 289 -8.10 17.42 26.23
C LYS A 289 -9.13 17.47 25.12
N LYS A 290 -10.32 17.99 25.38
CA LYS A 290 -11.39 18.08 24.39
C LYS A 290 -10.93 18.87 23.17
N ARG A 291 -11.11 18.29 21.99
CA ARG A 291 -10.73 18.88 20.71
C ARG A 291 -11.71 19.98 20.34
N GLN A 292 -11.18 21.11 19.89
CA GLN A 292 -11.97 22.27 19.50
C GLN A 292 -12.30 22.30 17.99
N ARG A 293 -11.44 21.72 17.14
CA ARG A 293 -11.60 21.75 15.67
C ARG A 293 -10.90 20.58 14.97
N GLY A 294 -11.36 20.28 13.75
CA GLY A 294 -10.70 19.37 12.80
C GLY A 294 -10.76 17.89 13.17
N GLY A 295 -11.69 17.48 14.03
CA GLY A 295 -11.83 16.09 14.48
C GLY A 295 -12.13 15.11 13.35
N GLN A 296 -12.90 15.54 12.36
CA GLN A 296 -13.27 14.78 11.17
C GLN A 296 -12.07 14.37 10.30
N ASN A 297 -10.93 15.05 10.44
CA ASN A 297 -9.70 14.78 9.69
C ASN A 297 -8.63 14.09 10.56
N VAL A 298 -9.03 13.38 11.61
CA VAL A 298 -8.10 12.69 12.53
C VAL A 298 -8.47 11.22 12.63
N ILE A 299 -7.47 10.36 12.49
CA ILE A 299 -7.63 8.91 12.57
C ILE A 299 -6.76 8.40 13.70
N GLY A 300 -7.36 7.77 14.71
CA GLY A 300 -6.62 7.00 15.70
C GLY A 300 -6.25 5.64 15.15
N ARG A 301 -4.98 5.26 15.27
CA ARG A 301 -4.49 3.97 14.78
C ARG A 301 -3.75 3.23 15.87
N LEU A 302 -4.26 2.04 16.22
CA LEU A 302 -3.55 1.09 17.05
C LEU A 302 -2.47 0.39 16.18
N PRO A 303 -1.23 0.24 16.66
CA PRO A 303 -0.20 -0.50 15.94
C PRO A 303 -0.66 -1.93 15.67
N VAL A 304 -0.14 -2.53 14.59
CA VAL A 304 -0.29 -3.98 14.37
C VAL A 304 0.48 -4.68 15.49
N VAL A 305 -0.15 -5.68 16.10
CA VAL A 305 0.47 -6.55 17.10
C VAL A 305 0.49 -7.95 16.51
N SER A 306 1.62 -8.65 16.62
CA SER A 306 1.74 -10.03 16.15
C SER A 306 0.90 -10.95 17.02
N ILE A 307 0.26 -11.96 16.43
CA ILE A 307 -0.45 -13.00 17.19
C ILE A 307 0.48 -13.79 18.13
N LEU A 308 1.78 -13.82 17.82
CA LEU A 308 2.81 -14.40 18.69
C LEU A 308 3.00 -13.61 19.99
N ASP A 309 2.66 -12.32 20.00
CA ASP A 309 2.55 -11.49 21.21
C ASP A 309 1.12 -11.62 21.78
N SER A 310 0.77 -12.86 22.14
CA SER A 310 -0.58 -13.37 22.37
C SER A 310 -1.47 -12.41 23.19
N GLU A 311 -1.12 -12.13 24.44
CA GLU A 311 -1.97 -11.31 25.32
C GLU A 311 -2.10 -9.85 24.83
N ARG A 312 -1.06 -9.30 24.22
CA ARG A 312 -1.11 -7.93 23.68
C ARG A 312 -1.95 -7.86 22.41
N TYR A 313 -1.94 -8.93 21.60
CA TYR A 313 -2.82 -9.08 20.44
C TYR A 313 -4.29 -9.09 20.86
N TYR A 314 -4.64 -9.91 21.85
CA TYR A 314 -6.00 -9.98 22.38
C TYR A 314 -6.44 -8.67 23.05
N LEU A 315 -5.55 -8.01 23.79
CA LEU A 315 -5.80 -6.66 24.30
C LEU A 315 -6.12 -5.68 23.16
N ARG A 316 -5.36 -5.70 22.06
CA ARG A 316 -5.62 -4.86 20.89
C ARG A 316 -7.02 -5.11 20.32
N MET A 317 -7.44 -6.37 20.20
CA MET A 317 -8.78 -6.71 19.73
C MET A 317 -9.87 -6.13 20.62
N LEU A 318 -9.73 -6.27 21.94
CA LEU A 318 -10.68 -5.70 22.89
C LEU A 318 -10.71 -4.17 22.81
N LEU A 319 -9.57 -3.50 22.67
CA LEU A 319 -9.49 -2.04 22.54
C LEU A 319 -10.18 -1.49 21.29
N LEU A 320 -10.32 -2.31 20.23
CA LEU A 320 -11.06 -1.94 19.02
C LEU A 320 -12.58 -2.09 19.17
N ARG A 321 -13.06 -2.76 20.23
CA ARG A 321 -14.47 -3.12 20.42
C ARG A 321 -15.09 -2.52 21.68
N LYS A 322 -14.33 -2.46 22.77
CA LYS A 322 -14.76 -1.89 24.04
C LYS A 322 -14.56 -0.37 24.06
N SER A 323 -15.59 0.35 24.50
CA SER A 323 -15.55 1.77 24.84
C SER A 323 -15.63 1.95 26.36
N GLY A 324 -15.19 3.12 26.84
CA GLY A 324 -15.39 3.53 28.23
C GLY A 324 -14.64 2.78 29.33
N ALA A 325 -13.73 1.87 29.00
CA ALA A 325 -12.91 1.19 30.00
C ALA A 325 -12.11 2.20 30.83
N ILE A 326 -12.10 2.05 32.17
CA ILE A 326 -11.35 2.91 33.09
C ILE A 326 -10.08 2.26 33.66
N SER A 327 -9.77 1.03 33.24
CA SER A 327 -8.59 0.29 33.68
C SER A 327 -8.33 -0.90 32.74
N PHE A 328 -7.19 -1.57 32.94
CA PHE A 328 -6.95 -2.88 32.31
C PHE A 328 -7.91 -3.96 32.85
N ASP A 329 -8.28 -3.91 34.13
CA ASP A 329 -9.23 -4.84 34.74
C ASP A 329 -10.64 -4.71 34.13
N ASP A 330 -11.05 -3.50 33.76
CA ASP A 330 -12.30 -3.27 33.03
C ASP A 330 -12.28 -3.91 31.65
N ILE A 331 -11.13 -3.85 30.97
CA ILE A 331 -10.95 -4.52 29.68
C ILE A 331 -11.06 -6.04 29.86
N LEU A 332 -10.52 -6.59 30.95
CA LEU A 332 -10.65 -8.01 31.29
C LEU A 332 -12.06 -8.40 31.74
N THR A 333 -12.91 -7.45 32.12
CA THR A 333 -14.25 -7.73 32.66
C THR A 333 -15.29 -7.78 31.55
N VAL A 334 -15.91 -8.94 31.33
CA VAL A 334 -16.94 -9.15 30.32
C VAL A 334 -18.20 -9.67 31.00
N ASN A 335 -19.36 -9.08 30.72
CA ASN A 335 -20.65 -9.45 31.35
C ASN A 335 -20.60 -9.47 32.90
N GLY A 336 -19.81 -8.58 33.51
CA GLY A 336 -19.63 -8.50 34.96
C GLY A 336 -18.65 -9.53 35.56
N LEU A 337 -18.09 -10.42 34.74
CA LEU A 337 -17.08 -11.40 35.16
C LEU A 337 -15.69 -10.95 34.75
N ARG A 338 -14.77 -10.89 35.72
CA ARG A 338 -13.37 -10.57 35.47
C ARG A 338 -12.61 -11.81 34.99
N CYS A 339 -12.20 -11.80 33.73
CA CYS A 339 -11.34 -12.85 33.15
C CYS A 339 -9.90 -12.77 33.69
N ILE A 340 -9.16 -13.86 33.55
CA ILE A 340 -7.75 -13.95 33.96
C ILE A 340 -6.84 -13.37 32.88
N THR A 341 -7.15 -13.65 31.61
CA THR A 341 -6.35 -13.25 30.44
C THR A 341 -7.19 -12.44 29.43
N PHE A 342 -6.52 -11.64 28.60
CA PHE A 342 -7.17 -10.92 27.51
C PHE A 342 -7.70 -11.87 26.44
N GLN A 343 -7.04 -13.02 26.23
CA GLN A 343 -7.57 -14.09 25.38
C GLN A 343 -8.92 -14.60 25.88
N GLN A 344 -9.02 -14.93 27.18
CA GLN A 344 -10.26 -15.38 27.79
C GLN A 344 -11.34 -14.28 27.69
N ALA A 345 -10.97 -13.02 27.94
CA ALA A 345 -11.91 -11.91 27.76
C ALA A 345 -12.39 -11.79 26.30
N CYS A 346 -11.55 -12.05 25.30
CA CYS A 346 -11.98 -12.12 23.91
C CYS A 346 -12.95 -13.28 23.65
N GLN A 347 -12.71 -14.47 24.22
CA GLN A 347 -13.61 -15.63 24.12
C GLN A 347 -14.98 -15.34 24.73
N GLU A 348 -15.02 -14.80 25.95
CA GLU A 348 -16.25 -14.43 26.65
C GLU A 348 -17.01 -13.30 25.94
N TYR A 349 -16.27 -12.37 25.31
CA TYR A 349 -16.85 -11.31 24.50
C TYR A 349 -17.38 -11.82 23.15
N GLY A 350 -17.11 -13.08 22.79
CA GLY A 350 -17.51 -13.69 21.53
C GLY A 350 -16.65 -13.31 20.33
N LEU A 351 -15.45 -12.77 20.55
CA LEU A 351 -14.49 -12.42 19.47
C LEU A 351 -13.70 -13.62 18.95
N LEU A 352 -13.76 -14.75 19.64
CA LEU A 352 -12.98 -15.97 19.35
C LEU A 352 -13.84 -17.22 19.16
N ARG A 353 -15.17 -17.07 19.00
CA ARG A 353 -16.08 -18.20 18.81
C ARG A 353 -16.25 -18.50 17.33
N GLY A 354 -16.09 -19.77 16.96
CA GLY A 354 -16.14 -20.25 15.58
C GLY A 354 -14.94 -19.80 14.75
N ASP A 355 -15.03 -20.04 13.44
CA ASP A 355 -13.91 -19.79 12.52
C ASP A 355 -13.85 -18.35 11.99
N GLN A 356 -14.74 -17.46 12.44
CA GLN A 356 -14.87 -16.11 11.88
C GLN A 356 -13.56 -15.33 11.93
N GLN A 357 -12.74 -15.47 12.99
CA GLN A 357 -11.43 -14.81 13.04
C GLN A 357 -10.47 -15.28 11.94
N TRP A 358 -10.57 -16.54 11.52
CA TRP A 358 -9.75 -17.12 10.46
C TRP A 358 -10.23 -16.63 9.10
N HIS A 359 -11.55 -16.54 8.90
CA HIS A 359 -12.12 -15.91 7.72
C HIS A 359 -11.72 -14.43 7.63
N ASP A 360 -11.83 -13.67 8.71
CA ASP A 360 -11.46 -12.25 8.76
C ASP A 360 -9.96 -12.07 8.46
N ALA A 361 -9.08 -12.91 9.02
CA ALA A 361 -7.65 -12.86 8.78
C ALA A 361 -7.28 -13.17 7.32
N LEU A 362 -7.86 -14.21 6.73
CA LEU A 362 -7.65 -14.55 5.33
C LEU A 362 -8.23 -13.49 4.39
N ASN A 363 -9.41 -12.95 4.70
CA ASN A 363 -10.02 -11.85 3.94
C ASN A 363 -9.19 -10.57 4.00
N GLU A 364 -8.64 -10.21 5.16
CA GLU A 364 -7.75 -9.04 5.29
C GLU A 364 -6.46 -9.27 4.49
N ALA A 365 -5.81 -10.42 4.70
CA ALA A 365 -4.57 -10.76 4.01
C ALA A 365 -4.75 -10.82 2.49
N ALA A 366 -5.88 -11.35 2.00
CA ALA A 366 -6.19 -11.47 0.57
C ALA A 366 -6.17 -10.12 -0.15
N GLN A 367 -6.39 -9.02 0.57
CA GLN A 367 -6.32 -7.68 -0.01
C GLN A 367 -4.88 -7.31 -0.40
N PHE A 368 -3.85 -7.76 0.33
CA PHE A 368 -2.50 -7.22 0.16
C PHE A 368 -1.36 -8.26 0.11
N GLN A 369 -1.62 -9.54 0.25
CA GLN A 369 -0.62 -10.60 0.12
C GLN A 369 -0.68 -11.27 -1.26
N SER A 370 0.39 -11.97 -1.65
CA SER A 370 0.36 -12.83 -2.85
C SER A 370 -0.34 -14.16 -2.56
N PRO A 371 -0.90 -14.87 -3.57
CA PRO A 371 -1.57 -16.16 -3.37
C PRO A 371 -0.72 -17.18 -2.60
N ARG A 372 0.58 -17.28 -2.89
CA ARG A 372 1.51 -18.13 -2.12
C ARG A 372 1.60 -17.74 -0.64
N GLN A 373 1.68 -16.44 -0.35
CA GLN A 373 1.69 -15.96 1.04
C GLN A 373 0.36 -16.23 1.76
N LEU A 374 -0.77 -16.21 1.02
CA LEU A 374 -2.06 -16.63 1.56
C LEU A 374 -2.09 -18.13 1.87
N ARG A 375 -1.53 -18.98 0.99
CA ARG A 375 -1.40 -20.43 1.25
C ARG A 375 -0.51 -20.72 2.47
N MET A 376 0.58 -19.95 2.65
CA MET A 376 1.38 -20.02 3.89
C MET A 376 0.58 -19.63 5.14
N LEU A 377 -0.20 -18.54 5.07
CA LEU A 377 -1.06 -18.12 6.16
C LEU A 377 -2.15 -19.17 6.47
N PHE A 378 -2.76 -19.74 5.44
CA PHE A 378 -3.74 -20.82 5.56
C PHE A 378 -3.13 -22.02 6.29
N ALA A 379 -1.94 -22.48 5.87
CA ALA A 379 -1.24 -23.58 6.55
C ALA A 379 -0.91 -23.26 8.02
N MET A 380 -0.50 -22.02 8.32
CA MET A 380 -0.28 -21.57 9.70
C MET A 380 -1.58 -21.58 10.52
N ILE A 381 -2.69 -21.14 9.95
CA ILE A 381 -4.01 -21.16 10.59
C ILE A 381 -4.43 -22.61 10.86
N CYS A 382 -4.24 -23.55 9.93
CA CYS A 382 -4.53 -24.96 10.20
C CYS A 382 -3.61 -25.58 11.26
N GLY A 383 -2.34 -25.16 11.30
CA GLY A 383 -1.34 -25.67 12.24
C GLY A 383 -1.49 -25.18 13.67
N PHE A 384 -1.94 -23.94 13.86
CA PHE A 384 -1.98 -23.27 15.17
C PHE A 384 -3.34 -22.70 15.54
N GLY A 385 -4.20 -22.43 14.56
CA GLY A 385 -5.57 -22.03 14.78
C GLY A 385 -6.40 -23.27 15.11
N GLU A 386 -7.12 -23.22 16.22
CA GLU A 386 -8.16 -24.20 16.54
C GLU A 386 -9.34 -23.98 15.57
N VAL A 387 -9.18 -24.35 14.30
CA VAL A 387 -10.20 -24.23 13.25
C VAL A 387 -11.23 -25.35 13.42
N GLU A 388 -12.51 -25.00 13.46
CA GLU A 388 -13.63 -25.94 13.61
C GLU A 388 -13.95 -26.66 12.28
N ASP A 389 -13.96 -25.93 11.15
CA ASP A 389 -14.31 -26.42 9.81
C ASP A 389 -13.30 -25.93 8.74
N VAL A 390 -12.17 -26.66 8.65
CA VAL A 390 -11.15 -26.40 7.64
C VAL A 390 -11.67 -26.55 6.19
N PRO A 391 -12.55 -27.52 5.86
CA PRO A 391 -13.19 -27.58 4.55
C PRO A 391 -13.97 -26.32 4.16
N ASP A 392 -14.76 -25.73 5.07
CA ASP A 392 -15.46 -24.48 4.80
C ASP A 392 -14.48 -23.31 4.64
N LEU A 393 -13.44 -23.24 5.49
CA LEU A 393 -12.39 -22.24 5.38
C LEU A 393 -11.67 -22.32 4.02
N TRP A 394 -11.38 -23.52 3.53
CA TRP A 394 -10.85 -23.70 2.18
C TRP A 394 -11.85 -23.23 1.11
N ALA A 395 -13.11 -23.71 1.18
CA ALA A 395 -14.13 -23.43 0.18
C ALA A 395 -14.37 -21.92 0.00
N GLN A 396 -14.44 -21.17 1.10
CA GLN A 396 -14.67 -19.73 1.07
C GLN A 396 -13.47 -18.92 0.54
N HIS A 397 -12.24 -19.42 0.73
CA HIS A 397 -11.02 -18.68 0.38
C HIS A 397 -10.28 -19.23 -0.85
N GLN A 398 -10.76 -20.32 -1.44
CA GLN A 398 -10.13 -21.04 -2.54
C GLN A 398 -9.72 -20.13 -3.70
N VAL A 399 -10.61 -19.22 -4.13
CA VAL A 399 -10.38 -18.32 -5.28
C VAL A 399 -9.12 -17.47 -5.07
N SER A 400 -8.95 -16.90 -3.89
CA SER A 400 -7.77 -16.09 -3.54
C SER A 400 -6.52 -16.95 -3.36
N LEU A 401 -6.69 -18.16 -2.82
CA LEU A 401 -5.61 -19.11 -2.58
C LEU A 401 -5.06 -19.72 -3.87
N CYS A 402 -5.82 -19.77 -4.97
CA CYS A 402 -5.39 -20.39 -6.23
C CYS A 402 -5.24 -19.41 -7.41
N GLU A 403 -5.41 -18.09 -7.19
CA GLU A 403 -5.40 -17.06 -8.27
C GLU A 403 -4.19 -17.18 -9.22
N ASP A 404 -2.99 -17.39 -8.69
CA ASP A 404 -1.75 -17.52 -9.48
C ASP A 404 -1.73 -18.79 -10.34
N PHE A 405 -2.24 -19.90 -9.81
CA PHE A 405 -2.33 -21.16 -10.54
C PHE A 405 -3.47 -21.19 -11.55
N VAL A 406 -4.61 -20.56 -11.24
CA VAL A 406 -5.70 -20.39 -12.21
C VAL A 406 -5.23 -19.56 -13.40
N HIS A 407 -4.48 -18.49 -13.14
CA HIS A 407 -3.91 -17.66 -14.20
C HIS A 407 -2.87 -18.40 -15.05
N ARG A 408 -2.08 -19.30 -14.46
CA ARG A 408 -1.04 -20.07 -15.16
C ARG A 408 -1.61 -21.26 -15.93
N TYR A 409 -2.61 -21.92 -15.36
CA TYR A 409 -3.18 -23.16 -15.87
C TYR A 409 -4.64 -22.93 -16.26
N SER A 410 -5.60 -23.31 -15.41
CA SER A 410 -7.03 -23.09 -15.64
C SER A 410 -7.82 -23.06 -14.33
N GLU A 411 -9.09 -22.64 -14.38
CA GLU A 411 -10.00 -22.69 -13.22
C GLU A 411 -10.22 -24.11 -12.69
N GLN A 412 -10.10 -25.13 -13.55
CA GLN A 412 -10.31 -26.53 -13.20
C GLN A 412 -9.09 -27.13 -12.49
N THR A 413 -7.89 -26.81 -12.96
CA THR A 413 -6.64 -27.39 -12.43
C THR A 413 -5.98 -26.52 -11.36
N GLY A 414 -6.21 -25.20 -11.37
CA GLY A 414 -5.63 -24.25 -10.43
C GLY A 414 -5.82 -24.60 -8.94
N PRO A 415 -7.03 -24.98 -8.49
CA PRO A 415 -7.25 -25.43 -7.12
C PRO A 415 -6.41 -26.66 -6.73
N HIS A 416 -6.16 -27.58 -7.66
CA HIS A 416 -5.37 -28.79 -7.40
C HIS A 416 -3.90 -28.44 -7.13
N TYR A 417 -3.33 -27.52 -7.90
CA TYR A 417 -1.96 -27.01 -7.66
C TYR A 417 -1.85 -26.24 -6.34
N ALA A 418 -2.89 -25.47 -5.99
CA ALA A 418 -2.92 -24.76 -4.71
C ALA A 418 -2.96 -25.73 -3.53
N LEU A 419 -3.75 -26.80 -3.60
CA LEU A 419 -3.79 -27.85 -2.58
C LEU A 419 -2.43 -28.57 -2.46
N ALA A 420 -1.76 -28.87 -3.57
CA ALA A 420 -0.44 -29.51 -3.53
C ALA A 420 0.63 -28.62 -2.87
N ASP A 421 0.64 -27.31 -3.15
CA ASP A 421 1.52 -26.34 -2.47
C ASP A 421 1.17 -26.23 -0.96
N ILE A 422 -0.11 -26.31 -0.60
CA ILE A 422 -0.56 -26.34 0.81
C ILE A 422 -0.10 -27.62 1.51
N GLU A 423 -0.21 -28.80 0.88
CA GLU A 423 0.25 -30.08 1.45
C GLU A 423 1.73 -30.00 1.85
N GLU A 424 2.59 -29.43 0.99
CA GLU A 424 4.00 -29.22 1.32
C GLU A 424 4.17 -28.29 2.53
N LEU A 425 3.45 -27.16 2.58
CA LEU A 425 3.51 -26.22 3.70
C LEU A 425 3.03 -26.84 5.03
N LEU A 426 2.01 -27.69 4.99
CA LEU A 426 1.45 -28.37 6.16
C LEU A 426 2.41 -29.37 6.81
N THR A 427 3.39 -29.90 6.06
CA THR A 427 4.39 -30.82 6.61
C THR A 427 5.18 -30.19 7.77
N SER A 428 5.42 -28.88 7.72
CA SER A 428 6.09 -28.13 8.79
C SER A 428 5.30 -28.09 10.11
N TYR A 429 4.01 -28.42 10.07
CA TYR A 429 3.08 -28.47 11.22
C TYR A 429 2.65 -29.91 11.57
N ASN A 430 3.28 -30.94 10.98
CA ASN A 430 2.86 -32.34 11.11
C ASN A 430 1.41 -32.62 10.69
N LEU A 431 0.87 -31.80 9.78
CA LEU A 431 -0.47 -31.94 9.20
C LEU A 431 -0.39 -32.45 7.75
N SER A 432 -1.54 -32.82 7.19
CA SER A 432 -1.73 -33.17 5.78
C SER A 432 -3.14 -32.78 5.35
N LEU A 433 -3.40 -32.63 4.06
CA LEU A 433 -4.75 -32.36 3.54
C LEU A 433 -5.74 -33.43 4.01
N GLN A 434 -5.31 -34.70 4.03
CA GLN A 434 -6.14 -35.80 4.52
C GLN A 434 -6.52 -35.63 6.01
N LYS A 435 -5.58 -35.22 6.87
CA LYS A 435 -5.86 -34.95 8.30
C LYS A 435 -6.81 -33.77 8.49
N LEU A 436 -6.85 -32.85 7.54
CA LEU A 436 -7.70 -31.67 7.55
C LEU A 436 -9.00 -31.84 6.75
N HIS A 437 -9.32 -33.07 6.32
CA HIS A 437 -10.51 -33.39 5.51
C HIS A 437 -10.61 -32.61 4.19
N LEU A 438 -9.47 -32.19 3.63
CA LEU A 438 -9.39 -31.54 2.33
C LEU A 438 -9.14 -32.55 1.20
N PRO A 439 -9.49 -32.22 -0.07
CA PRO A 439 -9.26 -33.10 -1.20
C PRO A 439 -7.77 -33.41 -1.39
N THR A 440 -7.41 -34.69 -1.36
CA THR A 440 -6.04 -35.12 -1.69
C THR A 440 -5.78 -34.97 -3.17
N VAL A 441 -4.59 -34.50 -3.52
CA VAL A 441 -4.16 -34.28 -4.90
C VAL A 441 -3.00 -35.19 -5.24
N ASP A 442 -3.10 -35.85 -6.39
CA ASP A 442 -2.04 -36.68 -6.95
C ASP A 442 -1.48 -35.94 -8.17
N LEU A 443 -0.51 -35.05 -7.93
CA LEU A 443 0.17 -34.27 -8.96
C LEU A 443 1.64 -34.72 -9.06
N PRO A 444 2.20 -34.88 -10.27
CA PRO A 444 3.62 -35.20 -10.43
C PRO A 444 4.48 -34.10 -9.81
N ALA A 445 5.47 -34.48 -9.00
CA ALA A 445 6.41 -33.55 -8.35
C ALA A 445 7.18 -32.63 -9.33
N SER A 446 7.13 -32.92 -10.64
CA SER A 446 7.74 -32.12 -11.71
C SER A 446 6.98 -30.85 -12.09
N ASP A 447 5.68 -30.75 -11.78
CA ASP A 447 4.83 -29.68 -12.33
C ASP A 447 4.73 -28.44 -11.41
N LEU A 448 5.22 -28.56 -10.17
CA LEU A 448 5.52 -27.41 -9.30
C LEU A 448 6.85 -26.79 -9.75
N GLU A 449 6.85 -26.13 -10.91
CA GLU A 449 7.97 -25.27 -11.31
C GLU A 449 8.18 -24.21 -10.23
N ARG A 450 9.20 -24.45 -9.41
CA ARG A 450 9.72 -23.52 -8.43
C ARG A 450 10.10 -22.24 -9.17
N ALA A 451 9.57 -21.10 -8.74
CA ALA A 451 10.29 -19.84 -8.89
C ALA A 451 11.51 -19.85 -7.96
N ASN A 452 12.41 -20.81 -8.18
CA ASN A 452 13.77 -20.71 -7.67
C ASN A 452 14.45 -19.64 -8.52
N PHE A 453 15.06 -18.67 -7.86
CA PHE A 453 15.96 -17.74 -8.50
C PHE A 453 17.06 -18.55 -9.19
N ASP A 454 16.98 -18.70 -10.51
CA ASP A 454 17.98 -19.43 -11.28
C ASP A 454 19.26 -18.57 -11.28
N VAL A 455 20.18 -18.94 -10.40
CA VAL A 455 21.46 -18.25 -10.24
C VAL A 455 22.27 -18.28 -11.54
N VAL A 456 22.11 -19.32 -12.36
CA VAL A 456 22.80 -19.47 -13.64
C VAL A 456 22.19 -18.54 -14.68
N GLU A 457 20.86 -18.43 -14.75
CA GLU A 457 20.18 -17.47 -15.62
C GLU A 457 20.46 -16.02 -15.18
N GLY A 458 20.48 -15.77 -13.86
CA GLY A 458 20.85 -14.49 -13.27
C GLY A 458 22.28 -14.08 -13.60
N GLN A 459 23.22 -15.02 -13.51
CA GLN A 459 24.62 -14.79 -13.89
C GLN A 459 24.78 -14.56 -15.40
N ALA A 460 24.06 -15.31 -16.23
CA ALA A 460 24.07 -15.12 -17.69
C ALA A 460 23.52 -13.73 -18.08
N LYS A 461 22.44 -13.27 -17.43
CA LYS A 461 21.90 -11.91 -17.61
C LYS A 461 22.87 -10.84 -17.10
N ALA A 462 23.51 -11.04 -15.96
CA ALA A 462 24.52 -10.11 -15.43
C ALA A 462 25.70 -9.95 -16.39
N ASN A 463 26.20 -11.06 -16.94
CA ASN A 463 27.29 -11.06 -17.92
C ASN A 463 26.87 -10.36 -19.23
N SER A 464 25.65 -10.60 -19.70
CA SER A 464 25.08 -9.91 -20.88
C SER A 464 24.99 -8.39 -20.66
N TYR A 465 24.55 -7.95 -19.48
CA TYR A 465 24.47 -6.53 -19.15
C TYR A 465 25.84 -5.88 -19.00
N ALA A 466 26.84 -6.59 -18.47
CA ALA A 466 28.22 -6.10 -18.38
C ALA A 466 28.85 -5.83 -19.76
N MET A 467 28.47 -6.63 -20.78
CA MET A 467 28.92 -6.40 -22.16
C MET A 467 28.31 -5.14 -22.81
N GLN A 468 27.18 -4.66 -22.30
CA GLN A 468 26.47 -3.48 -22.82
C GLN A 468 26.90 -2.16 -22.15
N LEU A 469 27.78 -2.22 -21.14
CA LEU A 469 28.29 -1.04 -20.46
C LEU A 469 29.24 -0.25 -21.35
N ASN A 470 29.12 1.08 -21.33
CA ASN A 470 30.11 1.97 -21.93
C ASN A 470 31.38 2.06 -21.08
N SER A 471 32.44 2.69 -21.60
CA SER A 471 33.76 2.75 -20.95
C SER A 471 33.72 3.36 -19.54
N GLU A 472 32.89 4.37 -19.31
CA GLU A 472 32.75 5.00 -17.98
C GLU A 472 31.99 4.09 -17.00
N GLN A 473 30.95 3.41 -17.46
CA GLN A 473 30.16 2.47 -16.64
C GLN A 473 30.94 1.19 -16.30
N ARG A 474 31.74 0.70 -17.25
CA ARG A 474 32.57 -0.50 -17.07
C ARG A 474 33.67 -0.26 -16.04
N ASN A 475 34.30 0.92 -16.05
CA ASN A 475 35.25 1.33 -15.02
C ASN A 475 34.64 1.32 -13.61
N VAL A 476 33.38 1.72 -13.44
CA VAL A 476 32.72 1.70 -12.11
C VAL A 476 32.46 0.26 -11.65
N VAL A 477 32.01 -0.62 -12.55
CA VAL A 477 31.69 -2.02 -12.23
C VAL A 477 32.94 -2.87 -11.97
N GLU A 478 34.04 -2.61 -12.68
CA GLU A 478 35.32 -3.35 -12.54
C GLU A 478 36.22 -2.78 -11.43
N SER A 479 35.89 -1.61 -10.86
CA SER A 479 36.62 -0.98 -9.74
C SER A 479 36.13 -1.42 -8.34
N HIS A 480 35.20 -2.36 -8.29
CA HIS A 480 34.67 -3.02 -7.09
C HIS A 480 34.93 -4.52 -7.18
#